data_AF-A0A318Z112-F1
#
_entry.id   AF-A0A318Z112-F1
#
_cell.length_a   1.000
_cell.length_b   1.000
_cell.length_c   1.000
_cell.angle_alpha   90.00
_cell.angle_beta   90.00
_cell.angle_gamma   90.00
#
_symmetry.space_group_name_H-M   'P 1'
#
loop_
_entity.id
_entity.type
_entity.pdbx_description
1 polymer ?
#
loop_
_entity_poly.entity_id
_entity_poly.type
_entity_poly.pdbx_seq_one_letter_code
_entity_poly.pdbx_strand_id
1 'polypeptide(L)' 'MAGPSKSLILDPALQKYYELNANRYKYFRWTPRHAWFSFLYMALIPGALGYVAYKTDGLYQLRGKRRGDTIVEW' A
#
# COMPACT_ATOMS: atom_id res chain seq x y z
N MET A 1 26.19 22.04 -21.22
CA MET A 1 25.54 22.19 -19.90
C MET A 1 26.19 23.38 -19.21
N ALA A 2 25.45 24.45 -18.95
CA ALA A 2 25.99 25.60 -18.20
C ALA A 2 26.47 25.13 -16.81
N GLY A 3 27.60 25.65 -16.34
CA GLY A 3 28.21 25.27 -15.05
C GLY A 3 27.30 25.54 -13.85
N PRO A 4 27.59 24.94 -12.68
CA PRO A 4 26.72 25.00 -11.52
C PRO A 4 26.46 26.45 -11.10
N SER A 5 25.19 26.86 -11.13
CA SER A 5 24.76 28.16 -10.60
C SER A 5 24.81 28.13 -9.08
N LYS A 6 25.40 29.17 -8.45
CA LYS A 6 25.43 29.34 -6.98
C LYS A 6 24.04 29.57 -6.34
N SER A 7 22.96 29.46 -7.11
CA SER A 7 21.58 29.73 -6.66
C SER A 7 21.01 28.64 -5.75
N LEU A 8 21.60 27.44 -5.76
CA LEU A 8 21.21 26.33 -4.89
C LEU A 8 22.40 25.95 -4.00
N ILE A 9 22.35 26.43 -2.76
CA ILE A 9 23.25 25.97 -1.70
C ILE A 9 22.62 24.69 -1.15
N LEU A 10 23.17 23.54 -1.51
CA LEU A 10 22.72 22.25 -0.99
C LEU A 10 23.21 22.10 0.45
N ASP A 11 22.27 21.99 1.39
CA ASP A 11 22.59 21.63 2.77
C ASP A 11 23.06 20.17 2.82
N PRO A 12 24.30 19.90 3.26
CA PRO A 12 24.82 18.53 3.38
C PRO A 12 23.95 17.61 4.23
N ALA A 13 23.28 18.13 5.27
CA ALA A 13 22.44 17.32 6.14
C ALA A 13 21.18 16.84 5.41
N LEU A 14 20.53 17.75 4.69
CA LEU A 14 19.36 17.47 3.87
C LEU A 14 19.70 16.52 2.71
N GLN A 15 20.85 16.71 2.05
CA GLN A 15 21.37 15.80 1.03
C GLN A 15 21.51 14.37 1.58
N LYS A 16 22.13 14.22 2.76
CA LYS A 16 22.32 12.92 3.42
C LYS A 16 21.00 12.26 3.81
N TYR A 17 20.01 13.04 4.24
CA TYR A 17 18.67 12.51 4.53
C TYR A 17 17.97 11.95 3.29
N TYR A 18 18.06 12.65 2.15
CA TYR A 18 17.52 12.12 0.90
C TYR A 18 18.26 10.86 0.46
N GLU A 19 19.57 10.84 0.56
CA GLU A 19 20.38 9.65 0.26
C GLU A 19 20.04 8.47 1.17
N LEU A 20 19.75 8.69 2.46
CA LEU A 20 19.29 7.64 3.38
C LEU A 20 17.98 7.02 2.90
N ASN A 21 17.01 7.84 2.50
CA ASN A 21 15.71 7.36 2.01
C ASN A 21 15.86 6.59 0.70
N ALA A 22 16.61 7.14 -0.27
CA ALA A 22 16.83 6.51 -1.56
C ALA A 22 17.60 5.18 -1.45
N ASN A 23 18.57 5.08 -0.54
CA ASN A 23 19.37 3.89 -0.34
C ASN A 23 18.80 2.92 0.71
N ARG A 24 17.60 3.17 1.26
CA ARG A 24 17.02 2.37 2.36
C ARG A 24 16.95 0.87 2.03
N TYR A 25 16.65 0.52 0.79
CA TYR A 25 16.56 -0.87 0.34
C TYR A 25 17.90 -1.62 0.43
N LYS A 26 19.04 -0.91 0.27
CA LYS A 26 20.39 -1.51 0.33
C LYS A 26 20.73 -2.00 1.74
N TYR A 27 20.19 -1.32 2.75
CA TYR A 27 20.46 -1.60 4.16
C TYR A 27 19.32 -2.37 4.84
N PHE A 28 18.34 -2.84 4.06
CA PHE A 28 17.23 -3.62 4.58
C PHE A 28 17.69 -4.98 5.12
N ARG A 29 17.07 -5.44 6.21
CA ARG A 29 17.32 -6.76 6.80
C ARG A 29 16.01 -7.42 7.20
N TRP A 30 15.92 -8.72 6.96
CA TRP A 30 14.82 -9.54 7.44
C TRP A 30 14.92 -9.76 8.95
N THR A 31 14.22 -8.94 9.71
CA THR A 31 13.95 -9.20 11.13
C THR A 31 12.57 -9.83 11.26
N PRO A 32 12.25 -10.56 12.35
CA PRO A 32 10.93 -11.12 12.58
C PRO A 32 9.78 -10.11 12.42
N ARG A 33 9.97 -8.86 12.89
CA ARG A 33 8.99 -7.78 12.74
C ARG A 33 8.73 -7.43 11.27
N HIS A 34 9.78 -7.20 10.49
CA HIS A 34 9.67 -6.89 9.06
C HIS A 34 9.04 -8.04 8.27
N ALA A 35 9.43 -9.28 8.55
CA ALA A 35 8.83 -10.47 7.95
C ALA A 35 7.33 -10.55 8.21
N TRP A 36 6.91 -10.30 9.46
CA TRP A 36 5.50 -10.26 9.84
C TRP A 36 4.73 -9.19 9.07
N PHE A 37 5.24 -7.97 9.00
CA PHE A 37 4.58 -6.90 8.25
C PHE A 37 4.53 -7.19 6.75
N SER A 38 5.61 -7.69 6.15
CA SER A 38 5.58 -8.09 4.73
C SER A 38 4.52 -9.15 4.47
N PHE A 39 4.41 -10.17 5.32
CA PHE A 39 3.35 -11.18 5.19
C PHE A 39 1.94 -10.58 5.30
N LEU A 40 1.71 -9.71 6.30
CA LEU A 40 0.40 -9.06 6.50
C LEU A 40 -0.04 -8.29 5.25
N TYR A 41 0.83 -7.41 4.75
CA TYR A 41 0.46 -6.50 3.66
C TYR A 41 0.51 -7.15 2.28
N MET A 42 1.37 -8.16 2.06
CA MET A 42 1.48 -8.81 0.76
C MET A 42 0.53 -10.01 0.60
N ALA A 43 0.19 -10.71 1.70
CA ALA A 43 -0.61 -11.94 1.63
C ALA A 43 -1.92 -11.84 2.42
N LEU A 44 -1.86 -11.52 3.72
CA LEU A 44 -3.07 -11.59 4.56
C LEU A 44 -4.15 -10.61 4.10
N ILE A 45 -3.79 -9.33 3.92
CA ILE A 45 -4.75 -8.30 3.55
C ILE A 45 -5.32 -8.55 2.14
N PRO A 46 -4.50 -8.73 1.08
CA PRO A 46 -5.04 -9.04 -0.23
C PRO A 46 -5.83 -10.35 -0.27
N GLY A 47 -5.37 -11.38 0.45
CA GLY A 47 -6.06 -12.67 0.53
C GLY A 47 -7.42 -12.58 1.22
N ALA A 48 -7.52 -11.87 2.34
CA ALA A 48 -8.79 -11.64 3.03
C ALA A 48 -9.77 -10.81 2.18
N LEU A 49 -9.28 -9.73 1.56
CA LEU A 49 -10.09 -8.91 0.66
C LEU A 49 -10.56 -9.70 -0.56
N GLY A 50 -9.68 -10.47 -1.18
CA GLY A 50 -10.03 -11.34 -2.31
C GLY A 50 -11.08 -12.36 -1.91
N TYR A 51 -10.92 -13.04 -0.77
CA TYR A 51 -11.89 -14.00 -0.26
C TYR A 51 -13.28 -13.36 -0.07
N VAL A 52 -13.34 -12.21 0.60
CA VAL A 52 -14.61 -11.49 0.79
C VAL A 52 -15.20 -11.10 -0.55
N ALA A 53 -14.41 -10.47 -1.42
CA ALA A 53 -14.85 -10.03 -2.74
C ALA A 53 -15.47 -11.20 -3.54
N TYR A 54 -14.76 -12.33 -3.66
CA TYR A 54 -15.26 -13.50 -4.39
C TYR A 54 -16.50 -14.15 -3.75
N LYS A 55 -16.65 -14.05 -2.42
CA LYS A 55 -17.83 -14.59 -1.73
C LYS A 55 -19.04 -13.66 -1.80
N THR A 56 -18.82 -12.36 -1.92
CA THR A 56 -19.89 -11.36 -2.00
C THR A 56 -20.23 -10.94 -3.42
N ASP A 57 -19.42 -11.33 -4.40
CA ASP A 57 -19.67 -11.01 -5.80
C ASP A 57 -20.99 -11.65 -6.26
N GLY A 58 -21.85 -10.84 -6.86
CA GLY A 58 -23.21 -11.23 -7.25
C GLY A 58 -24.18 -11.52 -6.09
N LEU A 59 -23.73 -11.55 -4.82
CA LEU A 59 -24.57 -11.92 -3.68
C LEU A 59 -25.61 -10.85 -3.34
N TYR A 60 -25.39 -9.58 -3.68
CA TYR A 60 -26.25 -8.48 -3.25
C TYR A 60 -26.73 -7.61 -4.42
N GLN A 61 -28.05 -7.48 -4.56
CA GLN A 61 -28.67 -6.60 -5.55
C GLN A 61 -29.62 -5.61 -4.89
N LEU A 62 -29.22 -4.34 -4.89
CA LEU A 62 -29.96 -3.25 -4.24
C LEU A 62 -30.92 -2.52 -5.19
N ARG A 63 -30.92 -2.85 -6.49
CA ARG A 63 -31.68 -2.12 -7.50
C ARG A 63 -33.19 -2.29 -7.27
N GLY A 64 -33.87 -1.18 -6.97
CA GLY A 64 -35.34 -1.12 -6.85
C GLY A 64 -35.95 -1.78 -5.62
N LYS A 65 -35.14 -2.21 -4.65
CA LYS A 65 -35.60 -2.89 -3.42
C LYS A 65 -36.27 -1.92 -2.45
N ARG A 66 -37.33 -2.38 -1.76
CA ARG A 66 -38.11 -1.64 -0.75
C ARG A 66 -37.96 -2.27 0.63
N ARG A 67 -38.52 -1.62 1.66
CA ARG A 67 -38.51 -2.12 3.04
C ARG A 67 -39.21 -3.47 3.12
N GLY A 68 -38.48 -4.50 3.55
CA GLY A 68 -38.98 -5.87 3.65
C GLY A 68 -38.54 -6.80 2.51
N ASP A 69 -37.97 -6.26 1.42
CA ASP A 69 -37.50 -7.07 0.29
C ASP A 69 -36.13 -7.69 0.56
N THR A 70 -35.91 -8.91 0.07
CA THR A 70 -34.61 -9.59 0.16
C THR A 70 -33.60 -9.00 -0.82
N ILE A 71 -32.40 -8.73 -0.31
CA ILE A 71 -31.28 -8.14 -1.08
C ILE A 71 -30.33 -9.23 -1.61
N VAL A 72 -30.34 -10.41 -0.98
CA VAL A 72 -29.46 -11.53 -1.31
C VAL A 72 -29.92 -12.21 -2.60
N GLU A 73 -28.99 -12.43 -3.53
CA GLU A 73 -29.14 -13.30 -4.71
C GLU A 73 -28.34 -14.59 -4.47
N TRP A 74 -28.90 -15.76 -4.79
CA TRP A 74 -28.31 -17.09 -4.49
C TRP A 74 -28.06 -17.92 -5.75
#